data_AF-A0A4Q2JZ42-F1
#
_entry.id   AF-A0A4Q2JZ42-F1
#
_cell.length_a   1.000
_cell.length_b   1.000
_cell.length_c   1.000
_cell.angle_alpha   90.00
_cell.angle_beta   90.00
_cell.angle_gamma   90.00
#
_symmetry.space_group_name_H-M   'P 1'
#
loop_
_entity.id
_entity.type
_entity.pdbx_description
1 polymer ?
#
loop_
_entity_poly.entity_id
_entity_poly.type
_entity_poly.pdbx_seq_one_letter_code
_entity_poly.pdbx_strand_id
1 'polypeptide(L)'
;MAWPALAPGSWDLSFSDGLLVELDESFHFNRYRELTLQRPWAASLPWQNDYLEYSRRWERHSGTGGRRWSNDSAKRMFGRADADGVFGEFGAPRWKQRALYDAMKDAAAATGIVRLARVSIYDEVGGIRLDDILYRKADVPAETVAALVSERVAQP
;
A
#
# COMPACT_ATOMS: atom_id res chain seq x y z
N MET A 1 -6.74 29.99 -1.20
CA MET A 1 -6.50 29.02 -0.10
C MET A 1 -5.61 27.94 -0.68
N ALA A 2 -4.37 27.80 -0.22
CA ALA A 2 -3.46 26.77 -0.73
C ALA A 2 -3.80 25.45 -0.07
N TRP A 3 -3.98 24.38 -0.87
CA TRP A 3 -4.11 23.03 -0.33
C TRP A 3 -2.82 22.65 0.40
N PRO A 4 -2.88 21.98 1.56
CA PRO A 4 -1.69 21.46 2.21
C PRO A 4 -0.96 20.54 1.23
N ALA A 5 0.35 20.72 1.10
CA ALA A 5 1.17 19.86 0.27
C ALA A 5 1.09 18.42 0.81
N LEU A 6 0.58 17.49 0.01
CA LEU A 6 0.68 16.08 0.31
C LEU A 6 2.16 15.70 0.26
N ALA A 7 2.72 15.25 1.38
CA ALA A 7 4.09 14.75 1.47
C ALA A 7 4.09 13.28 1.90
N PRO A 8 3.53 12.35 1.09
CA PRO A 8 3.40 10.95 1.47
C PRO A 8 4.74 10.17 1.44
N GLY A 9 5.85 10.85 1.10
CA GLY A 9 7.18 10.26 0.86
C GLY A 9 7.55 10.29 -0.63
N SER A 10 8.75 9.79 -0.95
CA SER A 10 9.15 9.53 -2.34
C SER A 10 8.34 8.38 -2.93
N TRP A 11 8.19 8.38 -4.25
CA TRP A 11 7.66 7.25 -5.02
C TRP A 11 8.77 6.23 -5.26
N ASP A 12 8.44 4.94 -5.37
CA ASP A 12 9.43 3.90 -5.66
C ASP A 12 9.99 4.04 -7.08
N LEU A 13 9.10 4.28 -8.06
CA LEU A 13 9.46 4.62 -9.43
C LEU A 13 8.68 5.84 -9.92
N SER A 14 9.34 6.65 -10.75
CA SER A 14 8.74 7.81 -11.42
C SER A 14 9.21 7.83 -12.87
N PHE A 15 8.26 7.81 -13.81
CA PHE A 15 8.54 7.79 -15.24
C PHE A 15 8.40 9.19 -15.85
N SER A 16 9.05 9.39 -17.00
CA SER A 16 9.08 10.69 -17.69
C SER A 16 7.73 11.14 -18.23
N ASP A 17 6.78 10.22 -18.41
CA ASP A 17 5.41 10.49 -18.82
C ASP A 17 4.48 10.83 -17.64
N GLY A 18 5.03 10.92 -16.42
CA GLY A 18 4.29 11.24 -15.21
C GLY A 18 3.65 10.04 -14.52
N LEU A 19 3.85 8.79 -14.99
CA LEU A 19 3.45 7.61 -14.23
C LEU A 19 4.27 7.48 -12.95
N LEU A 20 3.57 7.27 -11.84
CA LEU A 20 4.13 6.93 -10.55
C LEU A 20 3.81 5.47 -10.25
N VAL A 21 4.77 4.72 -9.72
CA VAL A 21 4.58 3.33 -9.32
C VAL A 21 5.02 3.13 -7.87
N GLU A 22 4.18 2.45 -7.10
CA GLU A 22 4.48 1.98 -5.74
C GLU A 22 4.51 0.45 -5.71
N LEU A 23 5.54 -0.10 -5.07
CA LEU A 23 5.64 -1.51 -4.74
C LEU A 23 5.24 -1.72 -3.29
N ASP A 24 4.04 -2.26 -3.09
CA ASP A 24 3.52 -2.56 -1.76
C ASP A 24 4.03 -3.89 -1.25
N GLU A 25 4.94 -3.82 -0.26
CA GLU A 25 5.43 -4.96 0.49
C GLU A 25 4.47 -5.39 1.62
N SER A 26 4.81 -6.49 2.32
CA SER A 26 3.94 -7.12 3.33
C SER A 26 3.41 -6.15 4.40
N PHE A 27 4.19 -5.13 4.75
CA PHE A 27 3.86 -4.14 5.80
C PHE A 27 2.65 -3.26 5.48
N HIS A 28 2.22 -3.21 4.23
CA HIS A 28 1.05 -2.43 3.79
C HIS A 28 -0.27 -3.19 4.02
N PHE A 29 -0.23 -4.51 4.18
CA PHE A 29 -1.42 -5.36 4.17
C PHE A 29 -1.84 -5.75 5.59
N ASN A 30 -2.64 -4.90 6.23
CA ASN A 30 -3.16 -5.07 7.59
C ASN A 30 -4.58 -4.51 7.74
N ARG A 31 -5.25 -4.78 8.88
CA ARG A 31 -6.60 -4.27 9.17
C ARG A 31 -6.80 -2.78 8.96
N TYR A 32 -5.79 -1.94 9.22
CA TYR A 32 -5.94 -0.50 9.04
C TYR A 32 -5.93 -0.12 7.56
N ARG A 33 -5.16 -0.83 6.74
CA ARG A 33 -5.23 -0.70 5.28
C ARG A 33 -6.60 -1.12 4.75
N GLU A 34 -7.13 -2.24 5.24
CA GLU A 34 -8.49 -2.69 4.90
C GLU A 34 -9.53 -1.58 5.16
N LEU A 35 -9.49 -0.94 6.34
CA LEU A 35 -10.39 0.17 6.68
C LEU A 35 -10.28 1.35 5.70
N THR A 36 -9.07 1.66 5.22
CA THR A 36 -8.88 2.75 4.24
C THR A 36 -9.42 2.42 2.86
N LEU A 37 -9.35 1.15 2.45
CA LEU A 37 -9.84 0.69 1.14
C LEU A 37 -11.36 0.48 1.11
N GLN A 38 -12.01 0.40 2.26
CA GLN A 38 -13.48 0.37 2.39
C GLN A 38 -14.13 1.74 2.21
N ARG A 39 -13.36 2.82 2.05
CA ARG A 39 -13.93 4.16 1.84
C ARG A 39 -14.52 4.28 0.43
N PRO A 40 -15.62 5.03 0.23
CA PRO A 40 -16.27 5.13 -1.08
C PRO A 40 -15.35 5.59 -2.22
N TRP A 41 -14.43 6.52 -1.94
CA TRP A 41 -13.47 7.02 -2.93
C TRP A 41 -12.45 5.97 -3.38
N ALA A 42 -12.27 4.87 -2.64
CA ALA A 42 -11.36 3.79 -3.00
C ALA A 42 -12.01 2.75 -3.92
N ALA A 43 -13.34 2.78 -4.08
CA ALA A 43 -14.09 1.75 -4.79
C ALA A 43 -13.77 1.66 -6.30
N SER A 44 -13.24 2.74 -6.89
CA SER A 44 -12.82 2.77 -8.29
C SER A 44 -11.35 2.40 -8.50
N LEU A 45 -10.57 2.18 -7.43
CA LEU A 45 -9.14 1.93 -7.55
C LEU A 45 -8.88 0.51 -8.06
N PRO A 46 -8.00 0.31 -9.06
CA PRO A 46 -7.74 -1.01 -9.65
C PRO A 46 -7.22 -2.06 -8.68
N TRP A 47 -6.59 -1.64 -7.58
CA TRP A 47 -6.03 -2.53 -6.55
C TRP A 47 -6.98 -2.80 -5.38
N GLN A 48 -8.16 -2.17 -5.33
CA GLN A 48 -8.99 -2.17 -4.11
C GLN A 48 -9.36 -3.58 -3.65
N ASN A 49 -9.97 -4.38 -4.52
CA ASN A 49 -10.47 -5.71 -4.16
C ASN A 49 -9.34 -6.65 -3.72
N ASP A 50 -8.26 -6.66 -4.49
CA ASP A 50 -7.10 -7.51 -4.19
C ASP A 50 -6.44 -7.08 -2.88
N TYR A 51 -6.31 -5.78 -2.63
CA TYR A 51 -5.67 -5.30 -1.41
C TYR A 51 -6.56 -5.50 -0.17
N LEU A 52 -7.89 -5.53 -0.32
CA LEU A 52 -8.81 -5.97 0.74
C LEU A 52 -8.57 -7.45 1.06
N GLU A 53 -8.43 -8.32 0.05
CA GLU A 53 -8.08 -9.73 0.26
C GLU A 53 -6.71 -9.86 0.92
N TYR A 54 -5.68 -9.21 0.38
CA TYR A 54 -4.32 -9.29 0.88
C TYR A 54 -4.20 -8.80 2.32
N SER A 55 -4.90 -7.72 2.66
CA SER A 55 -4.93 -7.19 4.03
C SER A 55 -5.50 -8.18 5.04
N ARG A 56 -6.51 -8.98 4.64
CA ARG A 56 -7.10 -10.03 5.48
C ARG A 56 -6.22 -11.27 5.53
N ARG A 57 -5.78 -11.75 4.37
CA ARG A 57 -5.05 -13.01 4.20
C ARG A 57 -3.65 -12.95 4.79
N TRP A 58 -2.96 -11.82 4.62
CA TRP A 58 -1.55 -11.68 4.91
C TRP A 58 -1.23 -10.81 6.13
N GLU A 59 -2.23 -10.38 6.93
CA GLU A 59 -2.05 -9.48 8.08
C GLU A 59 -0.88 -9.88 8.99
N ARG A 60 -0.72 -11.18 9.27
CA ARG A 60 0.36 -11.69 10.14
C ARG A 60 1.77 -11.35 9.65
N HIS A 61 1.94 -11.03 8.36
CA HIS A 61 3.22 -10.68 7.74
C HIS A 61 3.48 -9.16 7.72
N SER A 62 2.52 -8.33 8.17
CA SER A 62 2.66 -6.86 8.23
C SER A 62 3.71 -6.34 9.23
N GLY A 63 4.37 -7.24 9.95
CA GLY A 63 5.49 -6.93 10.84
C GLY A 63 5.03 -6.31 12.16
N THR A 64 5.09 -7.11 13.22
CA THR A 64 4.61 -6.74 14.56
C THR A 64 5.71 -6.31 15.53
N GLY A 65 6.99 -6.35 15.12
CA GLY A 65 8.12 -6.09 16.01
C GLY A 65 8.69 -4.66 15.92
N GLY A 66 8.92 -4.04 17.08
CA GLY A 66 9.70 -2.82 17.27
C GLY A 66 9.19 -1.63 16.43
N ARG A 67 10.09 -1.01 15.66
CA ARG A 67 9.77 0.19 14.86
C ARG A 67 8.72 -0.04 13.75
N ARG A 68 8.40 -1.30 13.43
CA ARG A 68 7.34 -1.67 12.48
C ARG A 68 5.97 -1.59 13.11
N TRP A 69 5.88 -1.76 14.43
CA TRP A 69 4.66 -1.70 15.23
C TRP A 69 4.39 -0.30 15.77
N SER A 70 5.43 0.36 16.30
CA SER A 70 5.35 1.69 16.89
C SER A 70 6.67 2.47 16.81
N ASN A 71 6.58 3.79 16.67
CA ASN A 71 7.71 4.70 16.82
C ASN A 71 7.21 6.08 17.28
N ASP A 72 8.12 7.00 17.62
CA ASP A 72 7.72 8.31 18.17
C ASP A 72 6.89 9.17 17.21
N SER A 73 7.19 9.10 15.90
CA SER A 73 6.41 9.80 14.89
C SER A 73 4.97 9.29 14.84
N ALA A 74 4.80 7.97 14.77
CA ALA A 74 3.49 7.33 14.75
C ALA A 74 2.72 7.58 16.06
N LYS A 75 3.42 7.57 17.20
CA LYS A 75 2.79 7.84 18.51
C LYS A 75 2.28 9.27 18.62
N ARG A 76 2.98 10.25 18.05
CA ARG A 76 2.49 11.64 17.98
C ARG A 76 1.20 11.77 17.18
N MET A 77 0.98 10.91 16.17
CA MET A 77 -0.20 10.96 15.32
C MET A 77 -1.38 10.12 15.86
N PHE A 78 -1.10 8.93 16.39
CA PHE A 78 -2.13 7.94 16.73
C PHE A 78 -2.16 7.54 18.21
N GLY A 79 -1.36 8.19 19.05
CA GLY A 79 -1.27 7.90 20.47
C GLY A 79 -0.37 6.70 20.79
N ARG A 80 -0.52 6.16 22.00
CA ARG A 80 0.31 5.04 22.48
C ARG A 80 0.09 3.77 21.63
N ALA A 81 0.96 2.79 21.79
CA ALA A 81 0.82 1.46 21.20
C ALA A 81 0.43 0.45 22.27
N ASP A 82 -0.28 -0.59 21.85
CA ASP A 82 -0.33 -1.84 22.62
C ASP A 82 1.02 -2.57 22.49
N ALA A 83 1.18 -3.65 23.27
CA ALA A 83 2.31 -4.56 23.12
C ALA A 83 2.39 -5.08 21.66
N ASP A 84 3.62 -5.35 21.21
CA ASP A 84 3.90 -5.84 19.86
C ASP A 84 3.02 -7.06 19.51
N GLY A 85 2.21 -6.94 18.46
CA GLY A 85 1.29 -7.99 17.99
C GLY A 85 -0.05 -8.09 18.75
N VAL A 86 -0.28 -7.26 19.76
CA VAL A 86 -1.54 -7.24 20.54
C VAL A 86 -2.45 -6.13 20.02
N PHE A 87 -3.68 -6.49 19.64
CA PHE A 87 -4.68 -5.51 19.20
C PHE A 87 -5.74 -5.31 20.29
N GLY A 88 -5.38 -4.55 21.31
CA GLY A 88 -6.29 -4.08 22.36
C GLY A 88 -6.90 -2.73 22.01
N GLU A 89 -6.82 -1.77 22.93
CA GLU A 89 -7.39 -0.44 22.75
C GLU A 89 -6.65 0.38 21.68
N PHE A 90 -5.32 0.26 21.60
CA PHE A 90 -4.50 1.16 20.80
C PHE A 90 -4.00 0.52 19.50
N GLY A 91 -3.74 -0.79 19.52
CA GLY A 91 -3.11 -1.55 18.45
C GLY A 91 -1.74 -0.98 18.04
N ALA A 92 -1.50 -0.90 16.73
CA ALA A 92 -0.21 -0.54 16.15
C ALA A 92 -0.22 0.87 15.52
N PRO A 93 0.28 1.92 16.21
CA PRO A 93 0.37 3.27 15.67
C PRO A 93 1.10 3.34 14.33
N ARG A 94 2.16 2.55 14.13
CA ARG A 94 2.93 2.61 12.89
C ARG A 94 2.17 2.04 11.71
N TRP A 95 1.33 1.01 11.92
CA TRP A 95 0.45 0.47 10.89
C TRP A 95 -0.62 1.48 10.51
N LYS A 96 -1.26 2.13 11.49
CA LYS A 96 -2.23 3.23 11.24
C LYS A 96 -1.60 4.36 10.43
N GLN A 97 -0.37 4.75 10.75
CA GLN A 97 0.37 5.76 10.01
C GLN A 97 0.63 5.36 8.57
N ARG A 98 1.04 4.11 8.32
CA ARG A 98 1.25 3.62 6.95
C ARG A 98 -0.06 3.61 6.17
N ALA A 99 -1.14 3.06 6.75
CA ALA A 99 -2.45 3.02 6.14
C ALA A 99 -2.98 4.43 5.80
N LEU A 100 -2.76 5.41 6.68
CA LEU A 100 -3.13 6.81 6.40
C LEU A 100 -2.35 7.38 5.20
N TYR A 101 -1.04 7.16 5.13
CA TYR A 101 -0.23 7.65 4.00
C TYR A 101 -0.61 6.95 2.70
N ASP A 102 -0.90 5.66 2.75
CA ASP A 102 -1.42 4.92 1.60
C ASP A 102 -2.78 5.48 1.15
N ALA A 103 -3.69 5.76 2.09
CA ALA A 103 -4.98 6.38 1.80
C ALA A 103 -4.85 7.77 1.16
N MET A 104 -3.85 8.56 1.55
CA MET A 104 -3.58 9.85 0.92
C MET A 104 -3.12 9.70 -0.53
N LYS A 105 -2.23 8.75 -0.82
CA LYS A 105 -1.80 8.43 -2.20
C LYS A 105 -2.98 7.92 -3.03
N ASP A 106 -3.79 7.03 -2.45
CA ASP A 106 -4.96 6.48 -3.09
C ASP A 106 -6.02 7.53 -3.41
N ALA A 107 -6.32 8.43 -2.48
CA ALA A 107 -7.28 9.52 -2.71
C ALA A 107 -6.79 10.49 -3.79
N ALA A 108 -5.49 10.78 -3.84
CA ALA A 108 -4.90 11.57 -4.91
C ALA A 108 -5.01 10.87 -6.28
N ALA A 109 -4.84 9.55 -6.32
CA ALA A 109 -5.01 8.75 -7.53
C ALA A 109 -6.48 8.70 -7.98
N ALA A 110 -7.40 8.43 -7.06
CA ALA A 110 -8.85 8.38 -7.32
C ALA A 110 -9.43 9.72 -7.80
N THR A 111 -8.77 10.84 -7.50
CA THR A 111 -9.17 12.18 -7.94
C THR A 111 -8.40 12.68 -9.16
N GLY A 112 -7.49 11.86 -9.71
CA GLY A 112 -6.68 12.21 -10.88
C GLY A 112 -5.59 13.24 -10.63
N ILE A 113 -5.32 13.59 -9.36
CA ILE A 113 -4.22 14.49 -8.98
C ILE A 113 -2.87 13.86 -9.34
N VAL A 114 -2.78 12.53 -9.22
CA VAL A 114 -1.60 11.75 -9.63
C VAL A 114 -2.01 10.60 -10.53
N ARG A 115 -1.18 10.30 -11.53
CA ARG A 115 -1.28 9.08 -12.33
C ARG A 115 -0.49 7.98 -11.63
N LEU A 116 -1.17 7.15 -10.85
CA LEU A 116 -0.56 6.15 -9.97
C LEU A 116 -0.92 4.73 -10.38
N ALA A 117 0.07 3.85 -10.41
CA ALA A 117 -0.10 2.40 -10.33
C ALA A 117 0.44 1.88 -8.99
N ARG A 118 -0.30 0.97 -8.36
CA ARG A 118 0.18 0.23 -7.18
C ARG A 118 0.24 -1.25 -7.50
N VAL A 119 1.39 -1.86 -7.29
CA VAL A 119 1.60 -3.30 -7.44
C VAL A 119 1.99 -3.90 -6.10
N SER A 120 1.48 -5.07 -5.78
CA SER A 120 1.78 -5.79 -4.53
C SER A 120 2.76 -6.91 -4.77
N ILE A 121 3.60 -7.20 -3.77
CA ILE A 121 4.34 -8.47 -3.69
C ILE A 121 3.45 -9.74 -3.70
N TYR A 122 2.15 -9.58 -3.52
CA TYR A 122 1.14 -10.63 -3.58
C TYR A 122 0.39 -10.70 -4.91
N ASP A 123 0.61 -9.76 -5.83
CA ASP A 123 0.06 -9.84 -7.18
C ASP A 123 0.61 -11.08 -7.89
N GLU A 124 -0.17 -11.65 -8.80
CA GLU A 124 0.23 -12.80 -9.60
C GLU A 124 0.32 -12.43 -11.08
N VAL A 125 1.40 -12.86 -11.73
CA VAL A 125 1.66 -12.72 -13.16
C VAL A 125 1.78 -14.11 -13.75
N GLY A 126 0.77 -14.55 -14.50
CA GLY A 126 0.72 -15.93 -15.02
C GLY A 126 0.70 -17.00 -13.92
N GLY A 127 0.07 -16.72 -12.77
CA GLY A 127 0.02 -17.61 -11.60
C GLY A 127 1.31 -17.64 -10.76
N ILE A 128 2.27 -16.76 -11.04
CA ILE A 128 3.52 -16.62 -10.28
C ILE A 128 3.44 -15.32 -9.48
N ARG A 129 3.74 -15.40 -8.17
CA ARG A 129 3.74 -14.21 -7.34
C ARG A 129 4.82 -13.21 -7.74
N LEU A 130 4.50 -11.93 -7.65
CA LEU A 130 5.41 -10.85 -8.00
C LEU A 130 6.69 -10.88 -7.16
N ASP A 131 6.64 -11.23 -5.86
CA ASP A 131 7.88 -11.35 -5.09
C ASP A 131 8.76 -12.51 -5.52
N ASP A 132 8.20 -13.64 -5.97
CA ASP A 132 9.02 -14.73 -6.50
C ASP A 132 9.74 -14.31 -7.79
N ILE A 133 9.11 -13.45 -8.61
CA ILE A 133 9.76 -12.82 -9.78
C ILE A 133 10.86 -11.85 -9.33
N LEU A 134 10.53 -10.90 -8.43
CA LEU A 134 11.46 -9.87 -7.97
C LEU A 134 12.69 -10.45 -7.24
N TYR A 135 12.50 -11.54 -6.49
CA TYR A 135 13.57 -12.26 -5.81
C TYR A 135 14.23 -13.34 -6.67
N ARG A 136 13.96 -13.37 -7.99
CA ARG A 136 14.57 -14.30 -8.97
C ARG A 136 14.39 -15.78 -8.65
N LYS A 137 13.26 -16.13 -8.03
CA LYS A 137 12.84 -17.53 -7.80
C LYS A 137 12.02 -18.07 -8.96
N ALA A 138 11.48 -17.17 -9.79
CA ALA A 138 10.81 -17.47 -11.04
C ALA A 138 11.18 -16.40 -12.08
N ASP A 139 11.03 -16.75 -13.35
CA ASP A 139 11.28 -15.84 -14.47
C ASP A 139 10.03 -15.72 -15.32
N VAL A 140 9.69 -14.48 -15.68
CA VAL A 140 8.59 -14.16 -16.59
C VAL A 140 9.06 -13.06 -17.54
N PRO A 141 8.54 -13.00 -18.78
CA PRO A 141 8.86 -11.91 -19.67
C PRO A 141 8.50 -10.55 -19.05
N ALA A 142 9.39 -9.56 -19.22
CA ALA A 142 9.24 -8.25 -18.58
C ALA A 142 7.97 -7.52 -19.03
N GLU A 143 7.54 -7.74 -20.26
CA GLU A 143 6.28 -7.24 -20.82
C GLU A 143 5.06 -7.71 -20.02
N THR A 144 5.11 -8.90 -19.41
CA THR A 144 4.00 -9.42 -18.60
C THR A 144 3.90 -8.67 -17.26
N VAL A 145 5.04 -8.26 -16.69
CA VAL A 145 5.07 -7.39 -15.50
C VAL A 145 4.61 -5.98 -15.88
N ALA A 146 5.00 -5.48 -17.04
CA ALA A 146 4.54 -4.18 -17.55
C ALA A 146 3.02 -4.15 -17.80
N ALA A 147 2.44 -5.27 -18.25
CA ALA A 147 0.99 -5.43 -18.38
C ALA A 147 0.28 -5.32 -17.02
N LEU A 148 0.77 -6.02 -15.99
CA LEU A 148 0.25 -5.88 -14.62
C LEU A 148 0.30 -4.41 -14.15
N VAL A 149 1.44 -3.73 -14.34
CA VAL A 149 1.57 -2.30 -13.97
C VAL A 149 0.52 -1.45 -14.70
N SER A 150 0.28 -1.73 -15.98
CA SER A 150 -0.70 -1.00 -16.78
C SER A 150 -2.15 -1.23 -16.30
N GLU A 151 -2.49 -2.45 -15.93
CA GLU A 151 -3.80 -2.81 -15.33
C GLU A 151 -4.02 -2.13 -13.98
N ARG A 152 -2.93 -1.86 -13.25
CA ARG A 152 -2.96 -1.20 -11.94
C ARG A 152 -3.01 0.33 -11.99
N VAL A 153 -2.96 0.96 -13.16
CA VAL A 153 -3.03 2.43 -13.29
C VAL A 153 -4.44 2.91 -12.95
N ALA A 154 -4.57 3.71 -11.88
CA ALA A 154 -5.84 4.31 -11.50
C ALA A 154 -6.41 5.20 -12.61
N GLN A 155 -7.72 5.06 -12.84
CA GLN A 155 -8.51 5.93 -13.71
C GLN A 155 -9.40 6.79 -12.83
N PRO A 156 -9.32 8.14 -12.95
CA PRO A 156 -10.18 9.05 -12.19
C PRO A 156 -11.64 9.04 -12.66
#